data_AF-A0A832LQT8-F1
#
_entry.id   AF-A0A832LQT8-F1
#
_cell.length_a   1.000
_cell.length_b   1.000
_cell.length_c   1.000
_cell.angle_alpha   90.00
_cell.angle_beta   90.00
_cell.angle_gamma   90.00
#
_symmetry.space_group_name_H-M   'P 1'
#
loop_
_entity.id
_entity.type
_entity.pdbx_description
1 polymer ?
#
loop_
_entity_poly.entity_id
_entity_poly.type
_entity_poly.pdbx_seq_one_letter_code
_entity_poly.pdbx_strand_id
1 'polypeptide(L)'
;KLHGAEPANFLDVGGSVTPEGAVEAFRIILSDERVKGVLVNIFGGIAKCDTIANALLAAGREVGFKVPVVVRLEGTNVELARKILDGAKDQLPTLIAATDLTDAAKKVVAAVKA
;
A
#
# COMPACT_ATOMS: atom_id res chain seq x y z
N LYS A 1 -4.33 -9.06 16.02
CA LYS A 1 -4.81 -8.12 17.07
C LYS A 1 -5.61 -6.95 16.47
N LEU A 2 -6.51 -6.39 17.31
CA LEU A 2 -7.72 -5.57 17.05
C LEU A 2 -8.70 -6.08 16.00
N HIS A 3 -8.25 -6.40 14.78
CA HIS A 3 -9.09 -6.87 13.68
C HIS A 3 -8.85 -8.33 13.26
N GLY A 4 -7.94 -9.04 13.95
CA GLY A 4 -7.85 -10.51 13.84
C GLY A 4 -6.76 -11.07 12.90
N ALA A 5 -5.67 -10.33 12.67
CA ALA A 5 -4.39 -10.83 12.14
C ALA A 5 -3.20 -10.18 12.88
N GLU A 6 -1.98 -10.70 12.73
CA GLU A 6 -0.78 -10.17 13.40
C GLU A 6 0.16 -9.50 12.39
N PRO A 7 0.72 -8.32 12.71
CA PRO A 7 1.70 -7.68 11.83
C PRO A 7 3.00 -8.49 11.82
N ALA A 8 3.50 -8.82 10.62
CA ALA A 8 4.74 -9.57 10.46
C ALA A 8 5.98 -8.71 10.79
N ASN A 9 5.91 -7.41 10.51
CA ASN A 9 6.99 -6.45 10.69
C ASN A 9 6.44 -5.00 10.72
N PHE A 10 7.35 -4.04 10.87
CA PHE A 10 7.12 -2.62 10.72
C PHE A 10 8.27 -2.03 9.90
N LEU A 11 7.95 -1.14 8.94
CA LEU A 11 8.93 -0.43 8.14
C LEU A 11 8.49 1.03 7.97
N ASP A 12 9.37 1.95 8.34
CA ASP A 12 9.24 3.37 8.06
C ASP A 12 10.18 3.74 6.92
N VAL A 13 9.63 4.38 5.88
CA VAL A 13 10.37 4.83 4.69
C VAL A 13 10.72 6.33 4.74
N GLY A 14 10.32 7.03 5.80
CA GLY A 14 10.54 8.45 5.99
C GLY A 14 9.65 9.36 5.13
N GLY A 15 9.68 10.67 5.43
CA GLY A 15 8.78 11.66 4.81
C GLY A 15 9.08 12.04 3.35
N SER A 16 10.20 11.57 2.79
CA SER A 16 10.68 11.90 1.45
C SER A 16 10.96 10.63 0.64
N VAL A 17 10.03 9.67 0.66
CA VAL A 17 10.17 8.41 -0.07
C VAL A 17 10.22 8.66 -1.58
N THR A 18 11.29 8.22 -2.24
CA THR A 18 11.40 8.22 -3.70
C THR A 18 10.74 6.98 -4.29
N PRO A 19 10.41 6.94 -5.59
CA PRO A 19 9.92 5.72 -6.23
C PRO A 19 10.84 4.50 -6.02
N GLU A 20 12.15 4.69 -6.11
CA GLU A 20 13.15 3.64 -5.89
C GLU A 20 13.14 3.18 -4.43
N GLY A 21 13.02 4.11 -3.48
CA GLY A 21 12.86 3.78 -2.07
C GLY A 21 11.60 2.98 -1.78
N ALA A 22 10.49 3.28 -2.49
CA ALA A 22 9.26 2.51 -2.38
C ALA A 22 9.42 1.08 -2.93
N VAL A 23 10.10 0.92 -4.08
CA VAL A 23 10.41 -0.40 -4.66
C VAL A 23 11.25 -1.22 -3.67
N GLU A 24 12.30 -0.64 -3.11
CA GLU A 24 13.19 -1.35 -2.19
C GLU A 24 12.48 -1.70 -0.88
N ALA A 25 11.62 -0.82 -0.37
CA ALA A 25 10.77 -1.12 0.77
C ALA A 25 9.88 -2.34 0.51
N PHE A 26 9.26 -2.43 -0.68
CA PHE A 26 8.51 -3.63 -1.05
C PHE A 26 9.38 -4.87 -1.19
N ARG A 27 10.59 -4.78 -1.75
CA ARG A 27 11.52 -5.92 -1.81
C ARG A 27 11.89 -6.44 -0.42
N ILE A 28 12.20 -5.54 0.52
CA ILE A 28 12.50 -5.90 1.91
C ILE A 28 11.29 -6.58 2.56
N ILE A 29 10.11 -5.96 2.48
CA ILE A 29 8.88 -6.50 3.08
C ILE A 29 8.54 -7.87 2.51
N LEU A 30 8.58 -8.02 1.18
CA LEU A 30 8.19 -9.24 0.48
C LEU A 30 9.27 -10.33 0.50
N SER A 31 10.47 -10.04 1.01
CA SER A 31 11.50 -11.06 1.27
C SER A 31 11.18 -11.93 2.48
N ASP A 32 10.30 -11.47 3.39
CA ASP A 32 9.85 -12.24 4.55
C ASP A 32 8.67 -13.14 4.17
N GLU A 33 8.89 -14.45 4.13
CA GLU A 33 7.87 -15.46 3.75
C GLU A 33 6.65 -15.49 4.69
N ARG A 34 6.75 -14.90 5.89
CA ARG A 34 5.64 -14.76 6.83
C ARG A 34 4.62 -13.72 6.36
N VAL A 35 4.99 -12.81 5.46
CA VAL A 35 4.10 -11.76 4.94
C VAL A 35 3.05 -12.37 4.02
N LYS A 36 1.79 -12.26 4.42
CA LYS A 36 0.62 -12.70 3.64
C LYS A 36 -0.17 -11.56 3.01
N GLY A 37 0.13 -10.32 3.41
CA GLY A 37 -0.46 -9.10 2.87
C GLY A 37 0.27 -7.88 3.43
N VAL A 38 0.18 -6.77 2.71
CA VAL A 38 0.86 -5.51 3.05
C VAL A 38 -0.19 -4.42 3.28
N LEU A 39 -0.06 -3.67 4.37
CA LEU A 39 -0.83 -2.46 4.61
C LEU A 39 0.11 -1.26 4.47
N VAL A 40 -0.10 -0.47 3.42
CA VAL A 40 0.60 0.80 3.19
C VAL A 40 -0.27 1.93 3.73
N ASN A 41 0.24 2.68 4.70
CA ASN A 41 -0.43 3.84 5.26
C ASN A 41 0.44 5.09 5.10
N ILE A 42 0.00 6.05 4.30
CA ILE A 42 0.77 7.25 4.00
C ILE A 42 -0.07 8.51 4.25
N PHE A 43 0.53 9.46 4.96
CA PHE A 43 0.01 10.82 5.10
C PHE A 43 0.83 11.76 4.20
N GLY A 44 0.25 12.18 3.08
CA GLY A 44 0.78 13.18 2.16
C GLY A 44 0.66 14.59 2.74
N GLY A 45 1.74 15.06 3.38
CA GLY A 45 1.89 16.47 3.74
C GLY A 45 2.40 17.29 2.55
N ILE A 46 3.72 17.45 2.47
CA ILE A 46 4.40 18.15 1.35
C ILE A 46 4.29 17.33 0.06
N ALA A 47 4.46 16.01 0.14
CA ALA A 47 4.26 15.11 -0.98
C ALA A 47 2.76 14.92 -1.26
N LYS A 48 2.34 15.09 -2.51
CA LYS A 48 0.94 14.94 -2.91
C LYS A 48 0.58 13.45 -3.07
N CYS A 49 -0.63 13.08 -2.66
CA CYS A 49 -1.08 11.68 -2.67
C CYS A 49 -1.11 11.08 -4.08
N ASP A 50 -1.39 11.87 -5.12
CA ASP A 50 -1.40 11.41 -6.51
C ASP A 50 0.00 11.04 -7.02
N THR A 51 1.02 11.79 -6.62
CA THR A 51 2.43 11.43 -6.90
C THR A 51 2.79 10.11 -6.21
N ILE A 52 2.39 9.96 -4.94
CA ILE A 52 2.64 8.76 -4.15
C ILE A 52 1.90 7.55 -4.75
N ALA A 53 0.64 7.71 -5.17
CA ALA A 53 -0.13 6.66 -5.82
C ALA A 53 0.56 6.18 -7.11
N ASN A 54 1.01 7.09 -7.96
CA ASN A 54 1.73 6.73 -9.18
C ASN A 54 3.03 5.97 -8.88
N ALA A 55 3.80 6.39 -7.87
CA ALA A 55 5.00 5.69 -7.44
C ALA A 55 4.69 4.26 -6.95
N LEU A 56 3.60 4.08 -6.18
CA LEU A 56 3.15 2.76 -5.74
C LEU A 56 2.72 1.86 -6.91
N LEU A 57 2.02 2.41 -7.91
CA LEU A 57 1.65 1.65 -9.10
C LEU A 57 2.87 1.23 -9.92
N ALA A 58 3.85 2.13 -10.08
CA ALA A 58 5.11 1.81 -10.74
C ALA A 58 5.85 0.69 -10.00
N ALA A 59 5.98 0.80 -8.68
CA ALA A 59 6.59 -0.23 -7.84
C ALA A 59 5.84 -1.56 -7.93
N GLY A 60 4.51 -1.55 -7.93
CA GLY A 60 3.69 -2.76 -8.06
C GLY A 60 3.87 -3.48 -9.40
N ARG A 61 4.03 -2.72 -10.49
CA ARG A 61 4.31 -3.28 -11.82
C ARG A 61 5.72 -3.85 -11.91
N GLU A 62 6.70 -3.22 -11.28
CA GLU A 62 8.09 -3.69 -11.27
C GLU A 62 8.28 -4.93 -10.38
N VAL A 63 7.72 -4.90 -9.16
CA VAL A 63 7.90 -5.94 -8.16
C VAL A 63 6.98 -7.15 -8.41
N GLY A 64 5.78 -6.92 -8.94
CA GLY A 64 4.78 -7.97 -9.17
C GLY A 64 4.20 -8.50 -7.87
N PHE A 65 3.28 -7.76 -7.25
CA PHE A 65 2.68 -8.12 -5.97
C PHE A 65 1.92 -9.45 -6.01
N LYS A 66 2.47 -10.47 -5.31
CA LYS A 66 1.85 -11.80 -5.16
C LYS A 66 0.91 -11.90 -3.96
N VAL A 67 0.96 -10.93 -3.05
CA VAL A 67 0.10 -10.83 -1.87
C VAL A 67 -0.76 -9.57 -1.97
N PRO A 68 -1.93 -9.52 -1.31
CA PRO A 68 -2.75 -8.32 -1.28
C PRO A 68 -1.99 -7.12 -0.70
N VAL A 69 -2.08 -5.97 -1.36
CA VAL A 69 -1.51 -4.70 -0.93
C VAL A 69 -2.64 -3.71 -0.72
N VAL A 70 -2.96 -3.43 0.55
CA VAL A 70 -3.98 -2.46 0.93
C VAL A 70 -3.33 -1.11 1.15
N VAL A 71 -3.76 -0.09 0.42
CA VAL A 71 -3.20 1.26 0.45
C VAL A 71 -4.21 2.24 1.03
N ARG A 72 -3.81 2.93 2.09
CA ARG A 72 -4.52 4.11 2.61
C ARG A 72 -3.64 5.33 2.45
N LEU A 73 -4.18 6.32 1.72
CA LEU A 73 -3.57 7.63 1.53
C LEU A 73 -4.44 8.68 2.21
N GLU A 74 -3.81 9.67 2.83
CA GLU A 74 -4.49 10.90 3.26
C GLU A 74 -3.63 12.13 3.05
N GLY A 75 -4.27 13.26 2.76
CA GLY A 75 -3.61 14.54 2.54
C GLY A 75 -3.94 15.17 1.19
N THR A 76 -3.02 16.00 0.68
CA THR A 76 -3.22 16.76 -0.57
C THR A 76 -3.47 15.82 -1.74
N ASN A 77 -4.50 16.11 -2.57
CA ASN A 77 -4.90 15.32 -3.74
C ASN A 77 -5.35 13.87 -3.48
N VAL A 78 -5.80 13.54 -2.26
CA VAL A 78 -6.23 12.17 -1.92
C VAL A 78 -7.34 11.64 -2.86
N GLU A 79 -8.31 12.47 -3.24
CA GLU A 79 -9.39 12.05 -4.15
C GLU A 79 -8.89 11.67 -5.55
N LEU A 80 -7.89 12.40 -6.05
CA LEU A 80 -7.23 12.07 -7.32
C LEU A 80 -6.42 10.77 -7.18
N ALA A 81 -5.71 10.61 -6.07
CA ALA A 81 -4.94 9.42 -5.77
C ALA A 81 -5.83 8.16 -5.73
N ARG A 82 -7.01 8.24 -5.10
CA ARG A 82 -8.00 7.14 -5.08
C ARG A 82 -8.41 6.74 -6.50
N LYS A 83 -8.73 7.71 -7.36
CA LYS A 83 -9.08 7.46 -8.77
C LYS A 83 -7.93 6.79 -9.54
N ILE A 84 -6.69 7.20 -9.29
CA ILE A 84 -5.49 6.60 -9.89
C ILE A 84 -5.38 5.12 -9.48
N LEU A 85 -5.51 4.83 -8.18
CA LEU A 85 -5.47 3.45 -7.67
C LEU A 85 -6.61 2.60 -8.22
N ASP A 86 -7.84 3.15 -8.26
CA ASP A 86 -9.01 2.45 -8.80
C ASP A 86 -8.87 2.14 -10.30
N GLY A 87 -8.32 3.06 -11.09
CA GLY A 87 -8.06 2.85 -12.52
C GLY A 87 -6.98 1.83 -12.82
N ALA A 88 -6.19 1.41 -11.83
CA ALA A 88 -5.14 0.41 -11.98
C ALA A 88 -5.57 -1.01 -11.56
N LYS A 89 -6.81 -1.22 -11.09
CA LYS A 89 -7.31 -2.51 -10.59
C LYS A 89 -7.14 -3.65 -11.59
N ASP A 90 -7.37 -3.42 -12.87
CA ASP A 90 -7.23 -4.45 -13.90
C ASP A 90 -5.77 -4.88 -14.10
N GLN A 91 -4.82 -3.99 -13.81
CA GLN A 91 -3.38 -4.24 -13.98
C GLN A 91 -2.72 -4.76 -12.71
N LEU A 92 -3.24 -4.35 -11.55
CA LEU A 92 -2.76 -4.73 -10.22
C LEU A 92 -3.95 -5.18 -9.36
N PRO A 93 -4.52 -6.38 -9.62
CA PRO A 93 -5.73 -6.85 -8.94
C PRO A 93 -5.52 -7.14 -7.45
N THR A 94 -4.27 -7.28 -7.01
CA THR A 94 -3.89 -7.43 -5.60
C THR A 94 -3.86 -6.09 -4.85
N LEU A 95 -3.93 -4.95 -5.54
CA LEU A 95 -3.93 -3.63 -4.92
C LEU A 95 -5.36 -3.21 -4.54
N ILE A 96 -5.54 -2.82 -3.28
CA ILE A 96 -6.84 -2.46 -2.72
C ILE A 96 -6.76 -1.09 -2.06
N ALA A 97 -7.54 -0.11 -2.53
CA ALA A 97 -7.62 1.19 -1.89
C ALA A 97 -8.51 1.16 -0.63
N ALA A 98 -8.10 1.87 0.41
CA ALA A 98 -8.82 2.02 1.67
C ALA A 98 -9.17 3.48 1.97
N THR A 99 -10.28 3.70 2.69
CA THR A 99 -10.78 5.04 3.04
C THR A 99 -10.05 5.63 4.23
N ASP A 100 -9.88 4.83 5.28
CA ASP A 100 -9.28 5.21 6.54
C ASP A 100 -8.47 4.03 7.11
N LEU A 101 -7.83 4.24 8.26
CA LEU A 101 -6.95 3.24 8.86
C LEU A 101 -7.71 1.99 9.35
N THR A 102 -8.94 2.16 9.82
CA THR A 102 -9.77 1.03 10.27
C THR A 102 -10.26 0.20 9.09
N ASP A 103 -10.69 0.86 8.01
CA ASP A 103 -11.02 0.22 6.74
C ASP A 103 -9.81 -0.54 6.17
N ALA A 104 -8.64 0.09 6.15
CA ALA A 104 -7.41 -0.54 5.67
C ALA A 104 -7.06 -1.81 6.46
N ALA A 105 -7.15 -1.73 7.80
CA ALA A 105 -6.87 -2.86 8.68
C ALA A 105 -7.88 -4.00 8.49
N LYS A 106 -9.18 -3.70 8.33
CA LYS A 106 -10.20 -4.72 8.06
C LYS A 106 -10.00 -5.38 6.69
N LYS A 107 -9.72 -4.57 5.65
CA LYS A 107 -9.49 -5.05 4.28
C LYS A 107 -8.28 -5.96 4.19
N VAL A 108 -7.15 -5.60 4.81
CA VAL A 108 -5.96 -6.45 4.74
C VAL A 108 -6.20 -7.77 5.46
N VAL A 109 -6.87 -7.75 6.63
CA VAL A 109 -7.21 -8.98 7.35
C VAL A 109 -8.15 -9.88 6.53
N ALA A 110 -9.13 -9.31 5.85
CA ALA A 110 -10.04 -10.07 5.00
C ALA A 110 -9.29 -10.66 3.79
N ALA A 111 -8.44 -9.87 3.14
CA ALA A 111 -7.72 -10.28 1.95
C ALA A 111 -6.69 -11.39 2.20
N VAL A 112 -6.08 -11.46 3.39
CA VAL A 112 -5.15 -12.54 3.75
C VAL A 112 -5.85 -13.84 4.19
N LYS A 113 -7.16 -13.81 4.43
CA LYS A 113 -7.96 -14.97 4.85
C LYS A 113 -8.73 -15.63 3.70
N ALA A 114 -8.88 -14.93 2.58
CA ALA A 114 -9.51 -15.42 1.36
C ALA A 114 -8.59 -16.39 0.62
#